data_AF-A0A2E9NN42-F1
#
_entry.id   AF-A0A2E9NN42-F1
#
_cell.length_a   1.000
_cell.length_b   1.000
_cell.length_c   1.000
_cell.angle_alpha   90.00
_cell.angle_beta   90.00
_cell.angle_gamma   90.00
#
_symmetry.space_group_name_H-M   'P 1'
#
loop_
_entity.id
_entity.type
_entity.pdbx_description
1 polymer ?
#
loop_
_entity_poly.entity_id
_entity_poly.type
_entity_poly.pdbx_seq_one_letter_code
_entity_poly.pdbx_strand_id
1 'polypeptide(L)'
;MQLGMVGLGRMGANMVRRLMAGGHRCVVFDLDAKAVERMAADGAKGAVSLDSLVEALDPPRAVRGQYGPGTGADGGDVPGYRAEPSVEPGSDTETFVALKLLVDNWRWAGVPFYLRTGKRMPARLTEIAIQFKRAPFMMFRETAVEQLAPNTLVMRIQPDEGISLHFGAKMPSAALQIGGVDMDFSYTDYFGRMRSTGYETLLYDAMKGDPTLFQRADNAEAGWRTVSPILDVWGALPARDFANYAAGDAGPSAADELLARDGRRWRPLGR
;
A
#
# COMPACT_ATOMS: atom_id res chain seq x y z
N MET A 1 12.47 4.03 -12.69
CA MET A 1 11.84 4.55 -11.44
C MET A 1 12.36 5.95 -11.17
N GLN A 2 11.55 6.83 -10.55
CA GLN A 2 11.96 8.18 -10.18
C GLN A 2 12.25 8.27 -8.67
N LEU A 3 13.39 8.84 -8.29
CA LEU A 3 13.90 8.89 -6.92
C LEU A 3 14.21 10.33 -6.50
N GLY A 4 13.79 10.74 -5.31
CA GLY A 4 14.15 12.01 -4.71
C GLY A 4 15.41 11.86 -3.86
N MET A 5 16.38 12.75 -3.98
CA MET A 5 17.57 12.78 -3.14
C MET A 5 17.70 14.13 -2.46
N VAL A 6 17.84 14.11 -1.13
CA VAL A 6 18.12 15.31 -0.32
C VAL A 6 19.53 15.16 0.27
N GLY A 7 20.40 16.13 -0.03
CA GLY A 7 21.81 16.11 0.38
C GLY A 7 22.72 15.51 -0.68
N LEU A 8 23.57 16.34 -1.27
CA LEU A 8 24.48 16.11 -2.38
C LEU A 8 25.95 16.29 -1.96
N GLY A 9 26.26 15.99 -0.70
CA GLY A 9 27.64 15.83 -0.22
C GLY A 9 28.37 14.68 -0.93
N ARG A 10 29.62 14.38 -0.52
CA ARG A 10 30.49 13.38 -1.20
C ARG A 10 29.82 12.01 -1.41
N MET A 11 29.06 11.51 -0.44
CA MET A 11 28.31 10.24 -0.61
C MET A 11 27.04 10.41 -1.45
N GLY A 12 26.24 11.44 -1.16
CA GLY A 12 24.97 11.67 -1.85
C GLY A 12 25.14 11.83 -3.36
N ALA A 13 26.07 12.68 -3.78
CA ALA A 13 26.37 12.90 -5.20
C ALA A 13 26.80 11.61 -5.93
N ASN A 14 27.66 10.79 -5.29
CA ASN A 14 28.09 9.52 -5.88
C ASN A 14 26.96 8.49 -5.97
N MET A 15 26.05 8.49 -4.99
CA MET A 15 24.88 7.62 -5.01
C MET A 15 23.92 8.01 -6.14
N VAL A 16 23.64 9.30 -6.35
CA VAL A 16 22.80 9.76 -7.48
C VAL A 16 23.39 9.33 -8.82
N ARG A 17 24.69 9.51 -9.04
CA ARG A 17 25.35 9.06 -10.29
C ARG A 17 25.21 7.57 -10.53
N ARG A 18 25.37 6.74 -9.49
CA ARG A 18 25.16 5.29 -9.59
C ARG A 18 23.72 4.93 -9.93
N LEU A 19 22.76 5.62 -9.32
CA LEU A 19 21.34 5.41 -9.59
C LEU A 19 20.98 5.80 -11.04
N MET A 20 21.51 6.93 -11.54
CA MET A 20 21.30 7.35 -12.93
C MET A 20 21.96 6.38 -13.92
N ALA A 21 23.17 5.90 -13.63
CA ALA A 21 23.83 4.86 -14.44
C ALA A 21 23.03 3.54 -14.47
N GLY A 22 22.26 3.24 -13.43
CA GLY A 22 21.33 2.12 -13.36
C GLY A 22 19.99 2.34 -14.07
N GLY A 23 19.81 3.47 -14.77
CA GLY A 23 18.57 3.79 -15.51
C GLY A 23 17.45 4.39 -14.65
N HIS A 24 17.76 4.90 -13.46
CA HIS A 24 16.79 5.60 -12.62
C HIS A 24 16.77 7.11 -12.91
N ARG A 25 15.57 7.71 -12.88
CA ARG A 25 15.42 9.18 -12.96
C ARG A 25 15.59 9.75 -11.55
N CYS A 26 16.44 10.75 -11.36
CA CYS A 26 16.65 11.35 -10.05
C CYS A 26 16.15 12.80 -10.03
N VAL A 27 15.44 13.18 -8.97
CA VAL A 27 15.16 14.57 -8.61
C VAL A 27 15.97 14.88 -7.36
N VAL A 28 16.71 15.99 -7.33
CA VAL A 28 17.74 16.24 -6.33
C VAL A 28 17.61 17.61 -5.70
N PHE A 29 17.85 17.69 -4.39
CA PHE A 29 17.84 18.93 -3.60
C PHE A 29 19.02 18.95 -2.62
N ASP A 30 19.62 20.11 -2.40
CA ASP A 30 20.61 20.41 -1.37
C ASP A 30 20.48 21.89 -0.97
N LEU A 31 20.94 22.25 0.24
CA LEU A 31 21.03 23.64 0.68
C LEU A 31 22.08 24.42 -0.13
N ASP A 32 23.14 23.76 -0.60
CA ASP A 32 24.10 24.30 -1.57
C ASP A 32 23.55 24.22 -2.99
N ALA A 33 23.05 25.34 -3.51
CA ALA A 33 22.54 25.44 -4.88
C ALA A 33 23.56 24.96 -5.93
N LYS A 34 24.87 25.17 -5.71
CA LYS A 34 25.90 24.70 -6.65
C LYS A 34 26.00 23.17 -6.67
N ALA A 35 25.66 22.49 -5.57
CA ALA A 35 25.62 21.03 -5.55
C ALA A 35 24.45 20.50 -6.39
N VAL A 36 23.29 21.15 -6.33
CA VAL A 36 22.12 20.85 -7.17
C VAL A 36 22.44 21.09 -8.65
N GLU A 37 23.01 22.24 -9.00
CA GLU A 37 23.41 22.58 -10.37
C GLU A 37 24.39 21.57 -10.96
N ARG A 38 25.42 21.17 -10.19
CA ARG A 38 26.39 20.14 -10.60
C ARG A 38 25.71 18.82 -10.91
N MET A 39 24.78 18.39 -10.06
CA MET A 39 24.09 17.13 -10.26
C MET A 39 23.03 17.20 -11.37
N ALA A 40 22.44 18.39 -11.59
CA ALA A 40 21.57 18.64 -12.72
C ALA A 40 22.33 18.57 -14.05
N ALA A 41 23.56 19.08 -14.10
CA ALA A 41 24.46 18.93 -15.25
C ALA A 41 24.82 17.46 -15.53
N ASP A 42 24.84 16.61 -14.48
CA ASP A 42 25.05 15.16 -14.60
C ASP A 42 23.79 14.38 -15.05
N GLY A 43 22.66 15.08 -15.27
CA GLY A 43 21.42 14.50 -15.81
C GLY A 43 20.28 14.31 -14.79
N ALA A 44 20.44 14.77 -13.54
CA ALA A 44 19.35 14.78 -12.57
C ALA A 44 18.41 15.99 -12.78
N LYS A 45 17.17 15.90 -12.29
CA LYS A 45 16.26 17.04 -12.21
C LYS A 45 16.54 17.80 -10.91
N GLY A 46 17.15 18.98 -10.99
CA GLY A 46 17.37 19.83 -9.82
C GLY A 46 16.05 20.41 -9.29
N ALA A 47 15.90 20.41 -7.97
CA ALA A 47 14.84 21.10 -7.24
C ALA A 47 15.44 22.25 -6.43
N VAL A 48 14.71 23.37 -6.38
CA VAL A 48 15.16 24.62 -5.71
C VAL A 48 14.66 24.73 -4.27
N SER A 49 13.76 23.83 -3.88
CA SER A 49 13.17 23.70 -2.55
C SER A 49 12.73 22.25 -2.33
N LEU A 50 12.44 21.87 -1.09
CA LEU A 50 11.82 20.58 -0.80
C LEU A 50 10.44 20.45 -1.46
N ASP A 51 9.67 21.55 -1.56
CA ASP A 51 8.36 21.53 -2.22
C ASP A 51 8.49 21.24 -3.72
N SER A 52 9.41 21.93 -4.41
CA SER A 52 9.65 21.70 -5.84
C SER A 52 10.28 20.33 -6.12
N LEU A 53 11.00 19.74 -5.14
CA LEU A 53 11.47 18.36 -5.21
C LEU A 53 10.30 17.39 -5.22
N VAL A 54 9.33 17.59 -4.31
CA VAL A 54 8.11 16.78 -4.23
C VAL A 54 7.25 16.94 -5.48
N GLU A 55 7.04 18.16 -5.98
CA GLU A 55 6.30 18.41 -7.23
C GLU A 55 6.97 17.77 -8.46
N ALA A 56 8.30 17.71 -8.46
CA ALA A 56 9.05 17.14 -9.56
C ALA A 56 9.06 15.61 -9.57
N LEU A 57 8.67 14.96 -8.47
CA LEU A 57 8.50 13.51 -8.36
C LEU A 57 7.09 13.10 -8.81
N ASP A 58 6.99 12.02 -9.58
CA ASP A 58 5.74 11.48 -10.12
C ASP A 58 4.73 11.23 -8.96
N PRO A 59 3.64 12.02 -8.87
CA PRO A 59 2.59 11.85 -7.87
C PRO A 59 1.46 10.94 -8.41
N PRO A 60 0.71 10.19 -7.56
CA PRO A 60 0.86 10.06 -6.12
C PRO A 60 1.63 8.80 -5.69
N ARG A 61 2.33 8.90 -4.54
CA ARG A 61 2.74 7.76 -3.70
C ARG A 61 1.81 7.54 -2.51
N ALA A 62 0.97 8.54 -2.25
CA ALA A 62 -0.04 8.56 -1.21
C ALA A 62 -1.32 9.14 -1.81
N VAL A 63 -2.43 8.46 -1.60
CA VAL A 63 -3.77 8.84 -2.03
C VAL A 63 -4.59 9.00 -0.77
N ARG A 64 -5.37 10.07 -0.71
CA ARG A 64 -6.39 10.26 0.32
C ARG A 64 -7.77 10.32 -0.30
N GLY A 65 -8.77 9.96 0.49
CA GLY A 65 -10.16 10.09 0.09
C GLY A 65 -11.08 10.43 1.24
N GLN A 66 -12.27 10.92 0.90
CA GLN A 66 -13.37 11.13 1.82
C GLN A 66 -14.66 10.60 1.21
N TYR A 67 -15.39 9.73 1.94
CA TYR A 67 -16.63 9.16 1.42
C TYR A 67 -17.74 10.21 1.30
N GLY A 68 -18.43 10.17 0.17
CA GLY A 68 -19.69 10.83 -0.08
C GLY A 68 -20.87 9.92 0.24
N PRO A 69 -22.11 10.39 0.02
CA PRO A 69 -23.29 9.56 0.18
C PRO A 69 -23.23 8.34 -0.73
N GLY A 70 -23.86 7.25 -0.32
CA GLY A 70 -23.87 6.01 -1.08
C GLY A 70 -24.63 4.90 -0.35
N THR A 71 -24.31 3.66 -0.67
CA THR A 71 -24.99 2.48 -0.11
C THR A 71 -24.03 1.71 0.79
N GLY A 72 -24.46 1.43 2.02
CA GLY A 72 -23.69 0.66 2.99
C GLY A 72 -23.55 -0.81 2.58
N ALA A 73 -22.63 -1.52 3.25
CA ALA A 73 -22.45 -2.96 3.04
C ALA A 73 -23.70 -3.79 3.40
N ASP A 74 -24.63 -3.22 4.16
CA ASP A 74 -25.94 -3.77 4.53
C ASP A 74 -27.06 -3.39 3.55
N GLY A 75 -26.74 -2.62 2.50
CA GLY A 75 -27.71 -2.14 1.51
C GLY A 75 -28.48 -0.89 1.93
N GLY A 76 -28.21 -0.32 3.11
CA GLY A 76 -28.86 0.90 3.57
C GLY A 76 -28.25 2.17 2.97
N ASP A 77 -29.03 3.25 2.90
CA ASP A 77 -28.51 4.56 2.52
C ASP A 77 -27.56 5.11 3.60
N VAL A 78 -26.41 5.63 3.16
CA VAL A 78 -25.38 6.19 4.03
C VAL A 78 -25.15 7.65 3.65
N PRO A 79 -25.23 8.61 4.59
CA PRO A 79 -24.88 9.99 4.32
C PRO A 79 -23.37 10.13 4.05
N GLY A 80 -22.96 11.17 3.33
CA GLY A 80 -21.53 11.49 3.18
C GLY A 80 -20.91 11.95 4.50
N TYR A 81 -19.58 11.86 4.62
CA TYR A 81 -18.87 12.15 5.88
C TYR A 81 -19.20 13.53 6.47
N ARG A 82 -19.24 14.57 5.63
CA ARG A 82 -19.57 15.97 6.01
C ARG A 82 -21.02 16.18 6.49
N ALA A 83 -21.89 15.20 6.27
CA ALA A 83 -23.29 15.24 6.70
C ALA A 83 -23.54 14.41 7.98
N GLU A 84 -22.50 13.80 8.56
CA GLU A 84 -22.63 13.07 9.82
C GLU A 84 -22.85 14.04 11.01
N PRO A 85 -23.65 13.68 12.04
CA PRO A 85 -24.12 14.61 13.09
C PRO A 85 -23.05 15.33 13.91
N SER A 86 -21.78 14.88 13.88
CA SER A 86 -20.67 15.44 14.65
C SER A 86 -19.46 15.77 13.78
N VAL A 87 -19.69 15.95 12.48
CA VAL A 87 -18.65 16.33 11.52
C VAL A 87 -18.89 17.75 11.04
N GLU A 88 -17.83 18.54 10.96
CA GLU A 88 -17.89 19.88 10.37
C GLU A 88 -18.26 19.79 8.88
N PRO A 89 -19.24 20.57 8.38
CA PRO A 89 -19.64 20.54 6.97
C PRO A 89 -18.50 20.85 5.97
N GLY A 90 -17.48 21.59 6.41
CA GLY A 90 -16.30 21.93 5.62
C GLY A 90 -15.11 20.96 5.79
N SER A 91 -15.26 19.91 6.59
CA SER A 91 -14.14 19.06 7.02
C SER A 91 -13.33 18.51 5.84
N ASP A 92 -12.01 18.61 5.94
CA ASP A 92 -11.01 18.05 5.04
C ASP A 92 -10.41 16.73 5.56
N THR A 93 -10.95 16.18 6.66
CA THR A 93 -10.48 14.92 7.25
C THR A 93 -10.64 13.76 6.27
N GLU A 94 -9.56 13.02 6.08
CA GLU A 94 -9.53 11.81 5.27
C GLU A 94 -10.27 10.65 5.96
N THR A 95 -11.05 9.89 5.18
CA THR A 95 -11.68 8.63 5.62
C THR A 95 -11.17 7.41 4.86
N PHE A 96 -10.28 7.63 3.88
CA PHE A 96 -9.55 6.62 3.13
C PHE A 96 -8.11 7.06 2.88
N VAL A 97 -7.18 6.11 2.93
CA VAL A 97 -5.78 6.30 2.55
C VAL A 97 -5.28 5.09 1.76
N ALA A 98 -4.52 5.33 0.68
CA ALA A 98 -3.70 4.32 0.03
C ALA A 98 -2.25 4.79 -0.17
N LEU A 99 -1.27 3.95 0.15
CA LEU A 99 0.16 4.27 0.10
C LEU A 99 0.93 3.23 -0.71
N LYS A 100 1.96 3.68 -1.42
CA LYS A 100 3.03 2.84 -1.95
C LYS A 100 4.32 3.13 -1.17
N LEU A 101 4.80 2.14 -0.46
CA LEU A 101 6.05 2.18 0.31
C LEU A 101 7.10 1.28 -0.33
N LEU A 102 8.36 1.63 -0.07
CA LEU A 102 9.54 0.82 -0.42
C LEU A 102 10.36 0.64 0.84
N VAL A 103 10.92 -0.56 1.01
CA VAL A 103 11.84 -0.84 2.11
C VAL A 103 13.24 -0.86 1.55
N ASP A 104 14.07 0.09 1.99
CA ASP A 104 15.44 0.25 1.50
C ASP A 104 16.39 -0.73 2.19
N ASN A 105 16.32 -1.99 1.75
CA ASN A 105 17.32 -3.00 2.09
C ASN A 105 17.47 -4.01 0.97
N TRP A 106 18.51 -4.85 1.07
CA TRP A 106 18.84 -5.83 0.03
C TRP A 106 17.71 -6.85 -0.21
N ARG A 107 16.95 -7.21 0.82
CA ARG A 107 15.89 -8.22 0.74
C ARG A 107 14.67 -7.72 -0.02
N TRP A 108 14.33 -6.45 0.16
CA TRP A 108 13.11 -5.83 -0.38
C TRP A 108 13.39 -4.83 -1.50
N ALA A 109 14.63 -4.76 -1.99
CA ALA A 109 15.02 -3.90 -3.10
C ALA A 109 14.08 -4.10 -4.31
N GLY A 110 13.39 -3.02 -4.70
CA GLY A 110 12.45 -3.02 -5.82
C GLY A 110 11.12 -3.74 -5.57
N VAL A 111 10.83 -4.17 -4.34
CA VAL A 111 9.55 -4.77 -3.95
C VAL A 111 8.64 -3.69 -3.36
N PRO A 112 7.55 -3.28 -4.03
CA PRO A 112 6.62 -2.30 -3.50
C PRO A 112 5.69 -2.92 -2.46
N PHE A 113 5.44 -2.18 -1.38
CA PHE A 113 4.41 -2.47 -0.38
C PHE A 113 3.25 -1.52 -0.60
N TYR A 114 2.07 -2.05 -0.89
CA TYR A 114 0.85 -1.24 -1.01
C TYR A 114 0.00 -1.41 0.24
N LEU A 115 -0.42 -0.28 0.79
CA LEU A 115 -1.31 -0.23 1.94
C LEU A 115 -2.57 0.49 1.50
N ARG A 116 -3.75 -0.03 1.88
CA ARG A 116 -5.00 0.72 1.81
C ARG A 116 -5.79 0.49 3.07
N THR A 117 -6.47 1.54 3.52
CA THR A 117 -7.41 1.49 4.63
C THR A 117 -8.49 2.53 4.37
N GLY A 118 -9.73 2.22 4.74
CA GLY A 118 -10.83 3.13 4.52
C GLY A 118 -12.06 2.79 5.35
N LYS A 119 -12.94 3.78 5.47
CA LYS A 119 -14.26 3.67 6.07
C LYS A 119 -15.32 3.57 4.97
N ARG A 120 -16.47 2.98 5.30
CA ARG A 120 -17.61 2.79 4.38
C ARG A 120 -17.21 2.10 3.06
N MET A 121 -16.31 1.12 3.17
CA MET A 121 -15.90 0.26 2.06
C MET A 121 -16.83 -0.97 1.94
N PRO A 122 -16.83 -1.72 0.82
CA PRO A 122 -17.79 -2.79 0.56
C PRO A 122 -17.77 -3.93 1.59
N ALA A 123 -16.62 -4.15 2.25
CA ALA A 123 -16.47 -5.20 3.24
C ALA A 123 -15.59 -4.75 4.41
N ARG A 124 -15.88 -5.26 5.61
CA ARG A 124 -14.95 -5.23 6.74
C ARG A 124 -13.91 -6.32 6.51
N LEU A 125 -12.66 -5.93 6.29
CA LEU A 125 -11.57 -6.86 5.98
C LEU A 125 -10.24 -6.32 6.51
N THR A 126 -9.41 -7.21 7.04
CA THR A 126 -8.02 -6.99 7.39
C THR A 126 -7.25 -8.20 6.87
N GLU A 127 -6.46 -8.00 5.82
CA GLU A 127 -5.70 -9.05 5.17
C GLU A 127 -4.31 -8.56 4.77
N ILE A 128 -3.39 -9.51 4.63
CA ILE A 128 -2.09 -9.31 4.01
C ILE A 128 -2.02 -10.23 2.81
N ALA A 129 -1.75 -9.67 1.63
CA ALA A 129 -1.61 -10.43 0.41
C ALA A 129 -0.21 -10.29 -0.18
N ILE A 130 0.46 -11.42 -0.38
CA ILE A 130 1.79 -11.52 -0.97
C ILE A 130 1.64 -12.11 -2.35
N GLN A 131 1.80 -11.27 -3.37
CA GLN A 131 1.83 -11.71 -4.76
C GLN A 131 3.26 -12.06 -5.17
N PHE A 132 3.49 -13.32 -5.55
CA PHE A 132 4.79 -13.77 -6.03
C PHE A 132 5.07 -13.28 -7.44
N LYS A 133 6.35 -13.22 -7.81
CA LYS A 133 6.73 -12.97 -9.21
C LYS A 133 6.23 -14.14 -10.08
N ARG A 134 5.83 -13.85 -11.31
CA ARG A 134 5.56 -14.90 -12.29
C ARG A 134 6.82 -15.75 -12.47
N ALA A 135 6.66 -17.07 -12.42
CA ALA A 135 7.76 -17.95 -12.76
C ALA A 135 8.08 -17.78 -14.27
N PRO A 136 9.36 -17.68 -14.65
CA PRO A 136 9.77 -17.58 -16.04
C PRO A 136 9.53 -18.93 -16.74
N PHE A 137 8.37 -19.10 -17.37
CA PHE A 137 8.01 -20.34 -18.07
C PHE A 137 8.47 -20.32 -19.53
N MET A 138 9.78 -20.49 -19.76
CA MET A 138 10.33 -20.64 -21.12
C MET A 138 9.85 -21.93 -21.83
N MET A 139 9.43 -22.95 -21.07
CA MET A 139 9.06 -24.27 -21.60
C MET A 139 7.61 -24.38 -22.07
N PHE A 140 6.79 -23.35 -21.85
CA PHE A 140 5.35 -23.36 -22.12
C PHE A 140 4.91 -22.16 -22.98
N ARG A 141 5.83 -21.62 -23.79
CA ARG A 141 5.52 -20.55 -24.75
C ARG A 141 4.34 -20.99 -25.63
N GLU A 142 3.39 -20.09 -25.85
CA GLU A 142 2.19 -20.32 -26.67
C GLU A 142 1.20 -21.36 -26.11
N THR A 143 1.30 -21.74 -24.84
CA THR A 143 0.27 -22.53 -24.15
C THR A 143 -0.55 -21.65 -23.22
N ALA A 144 -1.75 -22.09 -22.81
CA ALA A 144 -2.61 -21.38 -21.86
C ALA A 144 -1.93 -21.05 -20.50
N VAL A 145 -0.75 -21.63 -20.25
CA VAL A 145 0.11 -21.40 -19.09
C VAL A 145 0.70 -19.98 -19.06
N GLU A 146 0.92 -19.32 -20.21
CA GLU A 146 1.38 -17.92 -20.24
C GLU A 146 0.37 -16.94 -19.61
N GLN A 147 -0.90 -17.36 -19.50
CA GLN A 147 -1.99 -16.58 -18.90
C GLN A 147 -2.18 -16.83 -17.40
N LEU A 148 -1.38 -17.70 -16.77
CA LEU A 148 -1.53 -18.01 -15.35
C LEU A 148 -1.29 -16.76 -14.49
N ALA A 149 -2.25 -16.51 -13.60
CA ALA A 149 -2.10 -15.50 -12.58
C ALA A 149 -0.90 -15.83 -11.68
N PRO A 150 -0.16 -14.82 -11.19
CA PRO A 150 0.93 -15.07 -10.25
C PRO A 150 0.40 -15.71 -8.97
N ASN A 151 1.18 -16.61 -8.37
CA ASN A 151 0.83 -17.21 -7.09
C ASN A 151 0.59 -16.11 -6.05
N THR A 152 -0.36 -16.34 -5.14
CA THR A 152 -0.69 -15.37 -4.09
C THR A 152 -0.88 -16.08 -2.76
N LEU A 153 -0.15 -15.64 -1.72
CA LEU A 153 -0.39 -16.05 -0.33
C LEU A 153 -1.20 -14.96 0.36
N VAL A 154 -2.35 -15.33 0.92
CA VAL A 154 -3.27 -14.42 1.61
C VAL A 154 -3.37 -14.84 3.06
N MET A 155 -3.08 -13.93 3.98
CA MET A 155 -3.29 -14.09 5.41
C MET A 155 -4.47 -13.22 5.81
N ARG A 156 -5.58 -13.85 6.21
CA ARG A 156 -6.78 -13.17 6.69
C ARG A 156 -6.66 -13.01 8.21
N ILE A 157 -6.68 -11.76 8.66
CA ILE A 157 -6.58 -11.39 10.07
C ILE A 157 -7.97 -11.18 10.66
N GLN A 158 -8.89 -10.56 9.91
CA GLN A 158 -10.29 -10.45 10.31
C GLN A 158 -11.16 -10.02 9.12
N PRO A 159 -12.41 -10.51 8.99
CA PRO A 159 -12.98 -11.69 9.64
C PRO A 159 -12.40 -12.99 9.07
N ASP A 160 -12.85 -14.12 9.61
CA ASP A 160 -12.55 -15.47 9.10
C ASP A 160 -11.03 -15.74 9.02
N GLU A 161 -10.41 -15.70 10.20
CA GLU A 161 -8.98 -15.89 10.41
C GLU A 161 -8.48 -17.15 9.70
N GLY A 162 -7.44 -17.00 8.89
CA GLY A 162 -6.93 -18.11 8.11
C GLY A 162 -5.86 -17.71 7.12
N ILE A 163 -5.42 -18.71 6.35
CA ILE A 163 -4.38 -18.53 5.33
C ILE A 163 -4.81 -19.26 4.06
N SER A 164 -4.58 -18.65 2.90
CA SER A 164 -4.80 -19.28 1.61
C SER A 164 -3.63 -19.09 0.66
N LEU A 165 -3.31 -20.12 -0.11
CA LEU A 165 -2.31 -20.07 -1.17
C LEU A 165 -2.98 -20.40 -2.50
N HIS A 166 -3.02 -19.42 -3.38
CA HIS A 166 -3.49 -19.55 -4.76
C HIS A 166 -2.32 -19.84 -5.69
N PHE A 167 -2.40 -20.91 -6.49
CA PHE A 167 -1.35 -21.31 -7.44
C PHE A 167 -1.89 -22.13 -8.61
N GLY A 168 -1.10 -22.27 -9.68
CA GLY A 168 -1.47 -23.09 -10.83
C GLY A 168 -1.28 -24.60 -10.60
N ALA A 169 -2.27 -25.40 -10.93
CA ALA A 169 -2.19 -26.86 -10.92
C ALA A 169 -2.80 -27.48 -12.20
N LYS A 170 -2.35 -28.69 -12.55
CA LYS A 170 -2.93 -29.44 -13.68
C LYS A 170 -4.39 -29.76 -13.38
N MET A 171 -5.28 -29.33 -14.26
CA MET A 171 -6.69 -29.70 -14.21
C MET A 171 -6.85 -31.18 -14.60
N PRO A 172 -7.69 -31.95 -13.89
CA PRO A 172 -8.04 -33.31 -14.28
C PRO A 172 -8.74 -33.33 -15.65
N SER A 173 -7.97 -33.45 -16.73
CA SER A 173 -8.48 -33.52 -18.10
C SER A 173 -7.52 -34.31 -18.99
N ALA A 174 -8.03 -34.79 -20.12
CA ALA A 174 -7.25 -35.51 -21.13
C ALA A 174 -6.24 -34.59 -21.84
N ALA A 175 -6.56 -33.30 -21.96
CA ALA A 175 -5.65 -32.27 -22.48
C ALA A 175 -4.76 -31.71 -21.35
N LEU A 176 -3.60 -31.16 -21.70
CA LEU A 176 -2.79 -30.42 -20.71
C LEU A 176 -3.41 -29.04 -20.49
N GLN A 177 -4.21 -28.91 -19.42
CA GLN A 177 -4.76 -27.65 -18.95
C GLN A 177 -4.26 -27.35 -17.54
N ILE A 178 -3.83 -26.12 -17.29
CA ILE A 178 -3.47 -25.63 -15.96
C ILE A 178 -4.54 -24.62 -15.53
N GLY A 179 -5.09 -24.82 -14.33
CA GLY A 179 -6.05 -23.93 -13.70
C GLY A 179 -5.52 -23.41 -12.36
N GLY A 180 -6.06 -22.30 -11.89
CA GLY A 180 -5.80 -21.83 -10.52
C GLY A 180 -6.51 -22.71 -9.51
N VAL A 181 -5.81 -23.12 -8.47
CA VAL A 181 -6.36 -23.84 -7.31
C VAL A 181 -5.96 -23.13 -6.03
N ASP A 182 -6.78 -23.32 -4.99
CA ASP A 182 -6.56 -22.76 -3.66
C ASP A 182 -6.27 -23.88 -2.65
N MET A 183 -5.22 -23.67 -1.85
CA MET A 183 -5.05 -24.37 -0.58
C MET A 183 -5.49 -23.44 0.55
N ASP A 184 -6.51 -23.84 1.29
CA ASP A 184 -7.14 -23.01 2.33
C ASP A 184 -7.04 -23.64 3.72
N PHE A 185 -6.79 -22.79 4.70
CA PHE A 185 -6.95 -23.08 6.11
C PHE A 185 -7.81 -21.99 6.77
N SER A 186 -8.74 -22.42 7.62
CA SER A 186 -9.70 -21.58 8.36
C SER A 186 -9.65 -21.96 9.84
N TYR A 187 -9.44 -20.97 10.72
CA TYR A 187 -9.48 -21.19 12.17
C TYR A 187 -10.85 -21.66 12.63
N THR A 188 -11.92 -21.08 12.07
CA THR A 188 -13.30 -21.44 12.42
C THR A 188 -13.58 -22.91 12.10
N ASP A 189 -13.06 -23.42 10.99
CA ASP A 189 -13.32 -24.79 10.55
C ASP A 189 -12.59 -25.81 11.44
N TYR A 190 -11.40 -25.46 11.94
CA TYR A 190 -10.56 -26.37 12.70
C TYR A 190 -10.74 -26.26 14.23
N PHE A 191 -10.94 -25.05 14.76
CA PHE A 191 -11.01 -24.77 16.19
C PHE A 191 -12.39 -24.25 16.65
N GLY A 192 -13.32 -24.04 15.73
CA GLY A 192 -14.61 -23.41 16.02
C GLY A 192 -14.50 -21.90 16.26
N ARG A 193 -15.62 -21.26 16.59
CA ARG A 193 -15.65 -19.83 16.92
C ARG A 193 -15.11 -19.60 18.34
N MET A 194 -13.87 -19.17 18.45
CA MET A 194 -13.36 -18.64 19.72
C MET A 194 -13.86 -17.20 19.92
N ARG A 195 -14.48 -16.94 21.07
CA ARG A 195 -14.74 -15.57 21.53
C ARG A 195 -13.50 -15.11 22.29
N SER A 196 -12.56 -14.47 21.61
CA SER A 196 -11.53 -13.69 22.29
C SER A 196 -11.67 -12.24 21.85
N THR A 197 -11.81 -11.35 22.82
CA THR A 197 -11.80 -9.90 22.59
C THR A 197 -10.39 -9.34 22.43
N GLY A 198 -9.35 -10.21 22.47
CA GLY A 198 -7.93 -9.86 22.41
C GLY A 198 -7.38 -9.25 23.71
N TYR A 199 -8.20 -8.49 24.45
CA TYR A 199 -7.77 -7.80 25.68
C TYR A 199 -7.42 -8.74 26.83
N GLU A 200 -8.09 -9.89 26.95
CA GLU A 200 -7.79 -10.87 28.01
C GLU A 200 -6.33 -11.35 27.93
N THR A 201 -5.87 -11.67 26.73
CA THR A 201 -4.47 -12.06 26.46
C THR A 201 -3.52 -10.92 26.78
N LEU A 202 -3.81 -9.70 26.31
CA LEU A 202 -2.94 -8.55 26.55
C LEU A 202 -2.81 -8.20 28.04
N LEU A 203 -3.91 -8.29 28.79
CA LEU A 203 -3.89 -8.05 30.24
C LEU A 203 -3.10 -9.13 30.97
N TYR A 204 -3.27 -10.39 30.58
CA TYR A 204 -2.51 -11.49 31.14
C TYR A 204 -1.00 -11.37 30.86
N ASP A 205 -0.63 -11.03 29.63
CA ASP A 205 0.77 -10.83 29.24
C ASP A 205 1.38 -9.65 29.99
N ALA A 206 0.64 -8.55 30.18
CA ALA A 206 1.07 -7.43 31.01
C ALA A 206 1.32 -7.84 32.47
N MET A 207 0.44 -8.66 33.06
CA MET A 207 0.62 -9.18 34.43
C MET A 207 1.83 -10.10 34.55
N LYS A 208 2.17 -10.83 33.49
CA LYS A 208 3.37 -11.68 33.42
C LYS A 208 4.64 -10.92 33.04
N GLY A 209 4.53 -9.67 32.63
CA GLY A 209 5.66 -8.90 32.11
C GLY A 209 6.17 -9.42 30.77
N ASP A 210 5.30 -10.03 29.94
CA ASP A 210 5.63 -10.45 28.57
C ASP A 210 5.33 -9.30 27.58
N PRO A 211 6.35 -8.66 26.98
CA PRO A 211 6.15 -7.54 26.08
C PRO A 211 5.86 -7.96 24.62
N THR A 212 5.73 -9.25 24.30
CA THR A 212 5.72 -9.76 22.92
C THR A 212 4.61 -9.16 22.05
N LEU A 213 3.42 -8.93 22.61
CA LEU A 213 2.28 -8.35 21.89
C LEU A 213 2.14 -6.82 22.05
N PHE A 214 3.12 -6.17 22.69
CA PHE A 214 3.11 -4.72 22.90
C PHE A 214 3.97 -4.00 21.86
N GLN A 215 3.51 -2.83 21.44
CA GLN A 215 4.31 -1.97 20.57
C GLN A 215 5.46 -1.35 21.35
N ARG A 216 6.67 -1.50 20.81
CA ARG A 216 7.86 -0.80 21.32
C ARG A 216 7.82 0.67 20.93
N ALA A 217 8.39 1.54 21.77
CA ALA A 217 8.44 2.98 21.52
C ALA A 217 9.15 3.33 20.19
N ASP A 218 10.27 2.68 19.89
CA ASP A 218 11.03 2.88 18.66
C ASP A 218 10.25 2.50 17.40
N ASN A 219 9.42 1.45 17.46
CA ASN A 219 8.50 1.08 16.38
C ASN A 219 7.44 2.17 16.15
N ALA A 220 6.86 2.71 17.22
CA ALA A 220 5.87 3.78 17.13
C ALA A 220 6.48 5.06 16.54
N GLU A 221 7.67 5.45 16.99
CA GLU A 221 8.41 6.59 16.45
C GLU A 221 8.82 6.40 14.99
N ALA A 222 9.19 5.18 14.57
CA ALA A 222 9.46 4.86 13.17
C ALA A 222 8.20 4.98 12.30
N GLY A 223 7.04 4.55 12.83
CA GLY A 223 5.74 4.75 12.20
C GLY A 223 5.46 6.23 11.96
N TRP A 224 5.58 7.06 13.01
CA TRP A 224 5.41 8.51 12.92
C TRP A 224 6.35 9.16 11.92
N ARG A 225 7.65 8.84 11.96
CA ARG A 225 8.62 9.35 10.99
C ARG A 225 8.26 9.05 9.53
N THR A 226 7.55 7.94 9.30
CA THR A 226 7.10 7.56 7.95
C THR A 226 5.87 8.35 7.51
N VAL A 227 4.90 8.59 8.40
CA VAL A 227 3.61 9.22 8.04
C VAL A 227 3.59 10.74 8.23
N SER A 228 4.38 11.30 9.15
CA SER A 228 4.37 12.74 9.46
C SER A 228 4.56 13.63 8.23
N PRO A 229 5.52 13.37 7.31
CA PRO A 229 5.66 14.22 6.12
C PRO A 229 4.43 14.20 5.21
N ILE A 230 3.68 13.09 5.17
CA ILE A 230 2.43 12.99 4.40
C ILE A 230 1.36 13.86 5.05
N LEU A 231 1.24 13.78 6.37
CA LEU A 231 0.29 14.57 7.15
C LEU A 231 0.59 16.08 7.07
N ASP A 232 1.86 16.48 7.14
CA ASP A 232 2.28 17.87 7.02
C ASP A 232 1.88 18.46 5.66
N VAL A 233 2.12 17.72 4.56
CA VAL A 233 1.70 18.13 3.21
C VAL A 233 0.18 18.19 3.10
N TRP A 234 -0.54 17.22 3.65
CA TRP A 234 -2.00 17.18 3.60
C TRP A 234 -2.67 18.28 4.40
N GLY A 235 -2.08 18.70 5.52
CA GLY A 235 -2.53 19.85 6.31
C GLY A 235 -2.20 21.19 5.64
N ALA A 236 -1.08 21.30 4.94
CA ALA A 236 -0.71 22.52 4.21
C ALA A 236 -1.50 22.70 2.90
N LEU A 237 -1.89 21.61 2.26
CA LEU A 237 -2.61 21.61 0.99
C LEU A 237 -3.94 20.88 1.15
N PRO A 238 -5.05 21.56 1.50
CA PRO A 238 -6.35 20.92 1.68
C PRO A 238 -6.86 20.20 0.42
N ALA A 239 -7.63 19.14 0.62
CA ALA A 239 -8.21 18.36 -0.47
C ALA A 239 -9.23 19.21 -1.25
N ARG A 240 -9.10 19.26 -2.57
CA ARG A 240 -9.98 20.08 -3.45
C ARG A 240 -11.16 19.29 -4.00
N ASP A 241 -11.06 17.97 -3.97
CA ASP A 241 -11.95 17.02 -4.63
C ASP A 241 -12.81 16.22 -3.64
N PHE A 242 -12.78 16.53 -2.34
CA PHE A 242 -13.61 15.83 -1.36
C PHE A 242 -15.09 16.25 -1.47
N ALA A 243 -16.04 15.32 -1.46
CA ALA A 243 -15.88 13.87 -1.39
C ALA A 243 -15.53 13.23 -2.75
N ASN A 244 -14.65 12.21 -2.75
CA ASN A 244 -14.08 11.62 -3.98
C ASN A 244 -14.28 10.10 -4.13
N TYR A 245 -15.08 9.48 -3.27
CA TYR A 245 -15.59 8.12 -3.46
C TYR A 245 -16.95 7.96 -2.77
N ALA A 246 -17.83 7.08 -3.24
CA ALA A 246 -19.13 6.87 -2.58
C ALA A 246 -19.00 5.87 -1.42
N ALA A 247 -19.87 5.99 -0.41
CA ALA A 247 -20.03 4.90 0.55
C ALA A 247 -20.45 3.62 -0.19
N GLY A 248 -19.76 2.51 0.11
CA GLY A 248 -19.91 1.22 -0.58
C GLY A 248 -18.84 0.97 -1.64
N ASP A 249 -18.10 2.00 -2.09
CA ASP A 249 -17.02 1.85 -3.08
C ASP A 249 -15.72 1.35 -2.45
N ALA A 250 -14.86 0.76 -3.28
CA ALA A 250 -13.53 0.28 -2.88
C ALA A 250 -12.48 1.41 -2.69
N GLY A 251 -12.92 2.66 -2.57
CA GLY A 251 -12.09 3.86 -2.46
C GLY A 251 -12.08 4.70 -3.75
N PRO A 252 -11.34 5.82 -3.77
CA PRO A 252 -11.23 6.70 -4.94
C PRO A 252 -10.44 6.04 -6.08
N SER A 253 -10.75 6.38 -7.33
CA SER A 253 -10.07 5.83 -8.52
C SER A 253 -8.55 6.03 -8.52
N ALA A 254 -8.07 7.12 -7.91
CA ALA A 254 -6.65 7.40 -7.72
C ALA A 254 -5.92 6.27 -6.95
N ALA A 255 -6.62 5.51 -6.10
CA ALA A 255 -6.06 4.37 -5.39
C ALA A 255 -5.80 3.18 -6.33
N ASP A 256 -6.64 2.96 -7.35
CA ASP A 256 -6.40 1.94 -8.38
C ASP A 256 -5.26 2.36 -9.32
N GLU A 257 -5.24 3.64 -9.71
CA GLU A 257 -4.17 4.22 -10.53
C GLU A 257 -2.79 4.07 -9.89
N LEU A 258 -2.71 4.17 -8.55
CA LEU A 258 -1.48 3.98 -7.78
C LEU A 258 -0.82 2.61 -8.07
N LEU A 259 -1.60 1.55 -8.20
CA LEU A 259 -1.10 0.19 -8.49
C LEU A 259 -0.95 -0.06 -9.99
N ALA A 260 -1.85 0.50 -10.80
CA ALA A 260 -1.85 0.34 -12.24
C ALA A 260 -0.54 0.82 -12.89
N ARG A 261 0.10 1.84 -12.32
CA ARG A 261 1.43 2.34 -12.72
C ARG A 261 2.54 1.29 -12.69
N ASP A 262 2.39 0.28 -11.85
CA ASP A 262 3.31 -0.84 -11.77
C ASP A 262 2.73 -2.12 -12.40
N GLY A 263 1.66 -2.00 -13.20
CA GLY A 263 0.97 -3.14 -13.82
C GLY A 263 0.28 -4.07 -12.81
N ARG A 264 -0.11 -3.53 -11.64
CA ARG A 264 -0.74 -4.27 -10.54
C ARG A 264 -2.17 -3.79 -10.34
N ARG A 265 -2.94 -4.57 -9.59
CA ARG A 265 -4.30 -4.23 -9.17
C ARG A 265 -4.50 -4.64 -7.72
N TRP A 266 -5.40 -3.96 -7.02
CA TRP A 266 -5.81 -4.41 -5.70
C TRP A 266 -6.49 -5.77 -5.80
N ARG A 267 -6.42 -6.53 -4.70
CA ARG A 267 -7.33 -7.67 -4.54
C ARG A 267 -8.77 -7.15 -4.37
N PRO A 268 -9.77 -7.86 -4.90
CA PRO A 268 -11.16 -7.57 -4.60
C PRO A 268 -11.41 -7.52 -3.09
N LEU A 269 -12.29 -6.62 -2.67
CA LEU A 269 -12.77 -6.56 -1.28
C LEU A 269 -14.03 -7.42 -1.19
N GLY A 270 -14.02 -8.41 -0.31
CA GLY A 270 -15.07 -9.43 -0.25
C GLY A 270 -14.64 -10.74 -0.90
N ARG A 271 -15.45 -11.78 -0.67
CA ARG A 271 -15.21 -13.14 -1.17
C ARG A 271 -15.85 -13.33 -2.54
#